data_AF-A0A7C4HSP4-F1
#
_entry.id   AF-A0A7C4HSP4-F1
#
_cell.length_a   1.000
_cell.length_b   1.000
_cell.length_c   1.000
_cell.angle_alpha   90.00
_cell.angle_beta   90.00
_cell.angle_gamma   90.00
#
_symmetry.space_group_name_H-M   'P 1'
#
loop_
_entity.id
_entity.type
_entity.pdbx_description
1 polymer ?
#
loop_
_entity_poly.entity_id
_entity_poly.type
_entity_poly.pdbx_seq_one_letter_code
_entity_poly.pdbx_strand_id
1 'polypeptide(L)'
;MKKNKYLLLASSAAVLALLAGAAVEENVLKEWRRIQARGQGEDGPIPVQLRQVVSPGLGLADRCVSCHVSMAPGEQAVRGAAILTPHKPVVHDPAEYGCTVCHGGQGQATEKADAHGGIHFWPEPMLDKRMSWAGCGRCHVALGVPEQEQLRAAASAFERLDCYACHRVDGKGGTVRPDGGGMEGPDLSRTGLAGYDPAWHEKHVAKAASQQSVAWRHFRPVAERDLEMLSIFLRTRVAAPELVAAKSVFHGGGCLGCHKVSGVGGDDGPDLTLAGFKDPGQVSFEHVPGKGSLRNWMEEHFRSPASVVAGSQMPPAAVSEHEIEQLAYYTLSLRRRELREAYAPKDRIQATRFGAREFAADGATLYGAFCSGCHGSDGQGRSRTNSSTGTPAAGVLASLSSTRPEIVASLLTGVSFRSSSTATFRSGI
;
A
#
# COMPACT_ATOMS: atom_id res chain seq x y z
N MET A 1 1.84 67.73 9.66
CA MET A 1 3.11 67.16 9.13
C MET A 1 3.90 66.32 10.13
N LYS A 2 4.13 66.74 11.39
CA LYS A 2 4.90 65.93 12.37
C LYS A 2 4.23 64.60 12.76
N LYS A 3 2.91 64.57 12.91
CA LYS A 3 2.14 63.34 13.23
C LYS A 3 2.39 62.20 12.23
N ASN A 4 2.36 62.49 10.93
CA ASN A 4 2.61 61.48 9.89
C ASN A 4 4.05 60.94 9.93
N LYS A 5 5.04 61.79 10.27
CA LYS A 5 6.44 61.36 10.43
C LYS A 5 6.61 60.39 11.61
N TYR A 6 5.96 60.66 12.74
CA TYR A 6 5.96 59.75 13.89
C TYR A 6 5.21 58.45 13.60
N LEU A 7 4.08 58.53 12.88
CA LEU A 7 3.33 57.34 12.47
C LEU A 7 4.18 56.43 11.56
N LEU A 8 4.84 57.00 10.55
CA LEU A 8 5.77 56.28 9.68
C LEU A 8 6.91 55.65 10.49
N LEU A 9 7.58 56.42 11.35
CA LEU A 9 8.66 55.91 12.19
C LEU A 9 8.20 54.74 13.08
N ALA A 10 7.07 54.88 13.76
CA ALA A 10 6.52 53.83 14.62
C ALA A 10 6.14 52.58 13.82
N SER A 11 5.51 52.74 12.65
CA SER A 11 5.15 51.62 11.78
C SER A 11 6.38 50.90 11.24
N SER A 12 7.43 51.63 10.82
CA SER A 12 8.70 51.04 10.37
C SER A 12 9.41 50.32 11.50
N ALA A 13 9.45 50.89 12.70
CA ALA A 13 10.03 50.24 13.88
C ALA A 13 9.26 48.97 14.26
N ALA A 14 7.93 48.99 14.17
CA ALA A 14 7.10 47.80 14.41
C ALA A 14 7.37 46.70 13.38
N VAL A 15 7.47 47.04 12.08
CA VAL A 15 7.84 46.08 11.04
C VAL A 15 9.24 45.51 11.27
N LEU A 16 10.22 46.35 11.61
CA LEU A 16 11.58 45.88 11.94
C LEU A 16 11.59 44.94 13.14
N ALA A 17 10.81 45.24 14.19
CA ALA A 17 10.67 44.36 15.35
C ALA A 17 10.01 43.02 14.97
N LEU A 18 8.99 43.02 14.11
CA LEU A 18 8.36 41.81 13.59
C LEU A 18 9.33 40.98 12.76
N LEU A 19 10.11 41.61 11.87
CA LEU A 19 11.13 40.92 11.07
C LEU A 19 12.25 40.35 11.95
N ALA A 20 12.69 41.08 12.97
CA ALA A 20 13.66 40.57 13.94
C ALA A 20 13.09 39.39 14.73
N GLY A 21 11.83 39.47 15.16
CA GLY A 21 11.11 38.38 15.80
C GLY A 21 11.05 37.13 14.91
N ALA A 22 10.62 37.29 13.65
CA ALA A 22 10.56 36.21 12.68
C ALA A 22 11.95 35.62 12.37
N ALA A 23 12.99 36.45 12.29
CA ALA A 23 14.36 35.98 12.09
C ALA A 23 14.84 35.13 13.28
N VAL A 24 14.52 35.52 14.52
CA VAL A 24 14.84 34.74 15.73
C VAL A 24 14.03 33.43 15.74
N GLU A 25 12.74 33.49 15.43
CA GLU A 25 11.88 32.32 15.35
C GLU A 25 12.41 31.30 14.33
N GLU A 26 12.77 31.77 13.13
CA GLU A 26 13.26 30.93 12.02
C GLU A 26 14.66 30.37 12.25
N ASN A 27 15.55 31.16 12.85
CA ASN A 27 16.97 30.80 12.94
C ASN A 27 17.40 30.27 14.32
N VAL A 28 16.59 30.43 15.37
CA VAL A 28 16.98 30.06 16.74
C VAL A 28 15.96 29.14 17.39
N LEU A 29 14.66 29.42 17.27
CA LEU A 29 13.63 28.79 18.09
C LEU A 29 12.99 27.52 17.48
N LYS A 30 13.30 27.21 16.22
CA LYS A 30 12.75 26.05 15.51
C LYS A 30 12.90 24.74 16.30
N GLU A 31 11.86 23.90 16.24
CA GLU A 31 11.78 22.64 17.00
C GLU A 31 12.96 21.70 16.72
N TRP A 32 13.36 21.56 15.45
CA TRP A 32 14.45 20.67 15.03
C TRP A 32 15.80 21.01 15.70
N ARG A 33 16.07 22.29 15.98
CA ARG A 33 17.32 22.71 16.66
C ARG A 33 17.37 22.17 18.08
N ARG A 34 16.24 22.24 18.79
CA ARG A 34 16.11 21.75 20.17
C ARG A 34 16.22 20.22 20.24
N ILE A 35 15.71 19.53 19.22
CA ILE A 35 15.84 18.06 19.09
C ILE A 35 17.31 17.69 18.90
N GLN A 36 17.98 18.32 17.92
CA GLN A 36 19.37 18.01 17.59
C GLN A 36 20.36 18.36 18.72
N ALA A 37 20.11 19.45 19.46
CA ALA A 37 20.94 19.84 20.61
C ALA A 37 20.97 18.78 21.74
N ARG A 38 20.04 17.82 21.72
CA ARG A 38 19.98 16.69 22.67
C ARG A 38 20.53 15.39 22.07
N GLY A 39 21.04 15.44 20.84
CA GLY A 39 21.63 14.30 20.13
C GLY A 39 23.11 14.14 20.42
N GLN A 40 23.55 12.89 20.55
CA GLN A 40 24.95 12.51 20.73
C GLN A 40 25.33 11.51 19.63
N GLY A 41 26.39 11.80 18.90
CA GLY A 41 27.05 10.87 17.99
C GLY A 41 28.16 10.10 18.72
N GLU A 42 29.03 9.44 17.95
CA GLU A 42 30.17 8.69 18.50
C GLU A 42 31.23 9.63 19.10
N ASP A 43 31.47 10.77 18.44
CA ASP A 43 32.49 11.76 18.83
C ASP A 43 31.97 12.88 19.74
N GLY A 44 30.76 12.73 20.30
CA GLY A 44 30.12 13.72 21.16
C GLY A 44 28.87 14.38 20.54
N PRO A 45 28.53 15.63 20.90
CA PRO A 45 27.30 16.28 20.46
C PRO A 45 27.23 16.39 18.92
N ILE A 46 26.07 16.04 18.35
CA ILE A 46 25.89 16.15 16.90
C ILE A 46 25.83 17.62 16.44
N PRO A 47 26.24 17.93 15.19
CA PRO A 47 26.10 19.27 14.65
C PRO A 47 24.62 19.64 14.50
N VAL A 48 24.27 20.83 15.00
CA VAL A 48 22.94 21.42 14.84
C VAL A 48 22.85 22.12 13.49
N GLN A 49 22.28 21.42 12.50
CA GLN A 49 22.17 21.88 11.12
C GLN A 49 20.90 21.34 10.44
N LEU A 50 20.44 22.07 9.42
CA LEU A 50 19.36 21.60 8.58
C LEU A 50 19.88 20.47 7.69
N ARG A 51 19.17 19.34 7.69
CA ARG A 51 19.47 18.16 6.87
C ARG A 51 18.38 18.00 5.83
N GLN A 52 18.77 17.71 4.61
CA GLN A 52 17.84 17.55 3.49
C GLN A 52 18.25 16.37 2.61
N VAL A 53 17.31 15.48 2.36
CA VAL A 53 17.40 14.45 1.33
C VAL A 53 16.78 15.02 0.06
N VAL A 54 17.51 14.96 -1.05
CA VAL A 54 17.02 15.42 -2.36
C VAL A 54 17.08 14.24 -3.31
N SER A 55 15.93 13.87 -3.89
CA SER A 55 15.85 12.84 -4.92
C SER A 55 15.32 13.46 -6.21
N PRO A 56 16.21 13.90 -7.13
CA PRO A 56 15.81 14.51 -8.39
C PRO A 56 14.95 13.57 -9.24
N GLY A 57 15.22 12.27 -9.17
CA GLY A 57 14.49 11.24 -9.91
C GLY A 57 13.02 11.10 -9.51
N LEU A 58 12.70 11.41 -8.25
CA LEU A 58 11.33 11.41 -7.73
C LEU A 58 10.75 12.83 -7.60
N GLY A 59 11.56 13.86 -7.89
CA GLY A 59 11.16 15.26 -7.80
C GLY A 59 10.80 15.68 -6.38
N LEU A 60 11.58 15.25 -5.38
CA LEU A 60 11.33 15.52 -3.96
C LEU A 60 12.53 16.11 -3.24
N ALA A 61 12.23 16.89 -2.20
CA ALA A 61 13.19 17.42 -1.24
C ALA A 61 12.57 17.33 0.16
N ASP A 62 13.16 16.48 1.00
CA ASP A 62 12.66 16.14 2.32
C ASP A 62 13.64 16.57 3.41
N ARG A 63 13.13 17.27 4.42
CA ARG A 63 13.85 17.75 5.60
C ARG A 63 13.48 16.97 6.86
N CYS A 64 12.73 15.88 6.73
CA CYS A 64 12.32 15.02 7.84
C CYS A 64 13.53 14.56 8.68
N VAL A 65 14.66 14.29 8.01
CA VAL A 65 15.93 13.90 8.63
C VAL A 65 16.59 15.02 9.47
N SER A 66 16.05 16.25 9.46
CA SER A 66 16.44 17.30 10.40
C SER A 66 15.94 16.99 11.82
N CYS A 67 14.77 16.38 11.98
CA CYS A 67 14.28 15.93 13.28
C CYS A 67 14.64 14.44 13.52
N HIS A 68 14.52 13.62 12.48
CA HIS A 68 14.80 12.20 12.48
C HIS A 68 16.24 11.91 12.04
N VAL A 69 17.21 12.44 12.78
CA VAL A 69 18.63 12.49 12.36
C VAL A 69 19.21 11.14 12.01
N SER A 70 18.87 10.07 12.75
CA SER A 70 19.39 8.73 12.46
C SER A 70 18.86 8.10 11.17
N MET A 71 17.93 8.76 10.48
CA MET A 71 17.51 8.41 9.13
C MET A 71 18.27 9.20 8.06
N ALA A 72 19.15 10.14 8.44
CA ALA A 72 20.01 10.86 7.52
C ALA A 72 21.16 9.96 7.03
N PRO A 73 21.59 10.11 5.76
CA PRO A 73 22.71 9.34 5.25
C PRO A 73 23.98 9.56 6.08
N GLY A 74 24.52 8.49 6.64
CA GLY A 74 25.77 8.48 7.42
C GLY A 74 25.63 8.87 8.89
N GLU A 75 24.41 9.11 9.40
CA GLU A 75 24.20 9.53 10.79
C GLU A 75 23.39 8.50 11.60
N GLN A 76 23.42 7.22 11.24
CA GLN A 76 22.54 6.20 11.85
C GLN A 76 22.83 5.88 13.33
N ALA A 77 23.96 6.34 13.87
CA ALA A 77 24.42 6.09 15.23
C ALA A 77 24.06 7.20 16.25
N VAL A 78 23.10 8.08 15.96
CA VAL A 78 22.71 9.14 16.90
C VAL A 78 21.89 8.58 18.07
N ARG A 79 22.29 8.95 19.28
CA ARG A 79 21.63 8.62 20.55
C ARG A 79 20.97 9.87 21.14
N GLY A 80 20.00 9.69 22.04
CA GLY A 80 19.34 10.78 22.76
C GLY A 80 17.83 10.60 22.83
N ALA A 81 17.09 11.62 22.39
CA ALA A 81 15.62 11.58 22.36
C ALA A 81 15.10 10.44 21.46
N ALA A 82 13.93 9.88 21.80
CA ALA A 82 13.32 8.77 21.05
C ALA A 82 13.11 9.05 19.54
N ILE A 83 12.93 10.31 19.16
CA ILE A 83 12.79 10.73 17.75
C ILE A 83 14.08 10.51 16.93
N LEU A 84 15.23 10.42 17.61
CA LEU A 84 16.53 10.14 17.03
C LEU A 84 16.77 8.63 16.86
N THR A 85 15.85 7.76 17.31
CA THR A 85 15.99 6.32 17.07
C THR A 85 15.52 5.98 15.65
N PRO A 86 16.35 5.32 14.82
CA PRO A 86 15.93 4.91 13.49
C PRO A 86 14.89 3.79 13.56
N HIS A 87 14.02 3.69 12.56
CA HIS A 87 13.20 2.50 12.41
C HIS A 87 14.04 1.34 11.85
N LYS A 88 13.52 0.11 11.95
CA LYS A 88 14.17 -1.07 11.34
C LYS A 88 14.39 -0.83 9.84
N PRO A 89 15.46 -1.38 9.23
CA PRO A 89 15.69 -1.23 7.80
C PRO A 89 14.45 -1.61 6.98
N VAL A 90 14.16 -0.79 5.96
CA VAL A 90 13.11 -1.05 4.98
C VAL A 90 13.78 -1.43 3.65
N VAL A 91 13.00 -1.88 2.67
CA VAL A 91 13.53 -2.41 1.40
C VAL A 91 14.13 -1.37 0.46
N HIS A 92 14.08 -0.11 0.84
CA HIS A 92 14.64 1.04 0.13
C HIS A 92 15.48 1.88 1.09
N ASP A 93 16.54 2.49 0.58
CA ASP A 93 17.30 3.46 1.37
C ASP A 93 16.54 4.81 1.40
N PRO A 94 16.10 5.31 2.57
CA PRO A 94 15.47 6.63 2.67
C PRO A 94 16.37 7.77 2.19
N ALA A 95 17.69 7.60 2.16
CA ALA A 95 18.62 8.58 1.60
C ALA A 95 18.46 8.77 0.08
N GLU A 96 17.99 7.73 -0.64
CA GLU A 96 17.78 7.79 -2.09
C GLU A 96 16.33 8.15 -2.46
N TYR A 97 15.39 7.76 -1.60
CA TYR A 97 13.95 7.85 -1.87
C TYR A 97 13.27 9.03 -1.18
N GLY A 98 13.85 9.55 -0.09
CA GLY A 98 13.15 10.46 0.82
C GLY A 98 12.14 9.74 1.72
N CYS A 99 11.55 10.49 2.63
CA CYS A 99 10.58 10.01 3.62
C CYS A 99 9.13 10.15 3.10
N THR A 100 8.82 11.27 2.45
CA THR A 100 7.44 11.61 2.05
C THR A 100 6.94 10.77 0.89
N VAL A 101 7.83 10.17 0.11
CA VAL A 101 7.43 9.24 -0.96
C VAL A 101 6.68 8.04 -0.41
N CYS A 102 7.09 7.52 0.76
CA CYS A 102 6.48 6.40 1.45
C CYS A 102 5.43 6.89 2.46
N HIS A 103 5.76 7.89 3.27
CA HIS A 103 4.92 8.26 4.41
C HIS A 103 3.91 9.37 4.14
N GLY A 104 4.01 10.11 3.03
CA GLY A 104 3.28 11.38 2.86
C GLY A 104 3.83 12.48 3.77
N GLY A 105 3.05 13.55 3.97
CA GLY A 105 3.46 14.73 4.74
C GLY A 105 4.05 15.84 3.86
N GLN A 106 4.57 16.89 4.50
CA GLN A 106 5.16 18.06 3.84
C GLN A 106 6.68 18.04 3.99
N GLY A 107 7.36 17.53 2.97
CA GLY A 107 8.80 17.26 3.01
C GLY A 107 9.67 18.49 3.29
N GLN A 108 9.25 19.67 2.83
CA GLN A 108 10.04 20.89 3.00
C GLN A 108 9.85 21.59 4.35
N ALA A 109 8.88 21.14 5.15
CA ALA A 109 8.61 21.76 6.44
C ALA A 109 9.68 21.38 7.49
N THR A 110 9.89 22.29 8.43
CA THR A 110 10.88 22.16 9.50
C THR A 110 10.25 22.15 10.90
N GLU A 111 8.93 22.23 10.96
CA GLU A 111 8.11 22.14 12.17
C GLU A 111 7.25 20.87 12.13
N LYS A 112 7.04 20.22 13.28
CA LYS A 112 6.35 18.93 13.34
C LYS A 112 4.93 18.97 12.77
N ALA A 113 4.16 20.00 13.11
CA ALA A 113 2.77 20.12 12.66
C ALA A 113 2.69 20.17 11.12
N ASP A 114 3.52 21.01 10.52
CA ASP A 114 3.59 21.20 9.08
C ASP A 114 4.15 19.96 8.39
N ALA A 115 5.28 19.41 8.88
CA ALA A 115 5.96 18.27 8.28
C ALA A 115 5.08 17.02 8.25
N HIS A 116 4.26 16.81 9.29
CA HIS A 116 3.30 15.71 9.34
C HIS A 116 2.00 16.01 8.58
N GLY A 117 1.85 17.23 8.03
CA GLY A 117 0.65 17.67 7.32
C GLY A 117 -0.58 17.81 8.22
N GLY A 118 -0.36 18.11 9.51
CA GLY A 118 -1.43 18.40 10.49
C GLY A 118 -1.97 19.83 10.40
N ILE A 119 -1.64 20.54 9.32
CA ILE A 119 -2.07 21.92 9.07
C ILE A 119 -3.28 21.97 8.14
N HIS A 120 -4.00 23.08 8.23
CA HIS A 120 -5.14 23.32 7.36
C HIS A 120 -4.71 23.36 5.89
N PHE A 121 -5.50 22.74 5.02
CA PHE A 121 -5.32 22.72 3.56
C PHE A 121 -4.10 21.97 3.02
N TRP A 122 -3.39 21.19 3.83
CA TRP A 122 -2.38 20.28 3.28
C TRP A 122 -3.05 18.99 2.76
N PRO A 123 -3.00 18.71 1.43
CA PRO A 123 -3.80 17.64 0.83
C PRO A 123 -3.21 16.23 1.06
N GLU A 124 -1.94 16.14 1.45
CA GLU A 124 -1.24 14.86 1.61
C GLU A 124 -0.61 14.73 3.00
N PRO A 125 -1.42 14.62 4.07
CA PRO A 125 -0.88 14.42 5.42
C PRO A 125 -0.08 13.12 5.49
N MET A 126 0.79 13.04 6.50
CA MET A 126 1.53 11.82 6.77
C MET A 126 0.54 10.70 7.11
N LEU A 127 0.77 9.51 6.56
CA LEU A 127 0.01 8.31 6.85
C LEU A 127 0.05 8.02 8.35
N ASP A 128 -1.07 7.56 8.89
CA ASP A 128 -1.13 7.09 10.27
C ASP A 128 -0.06 6.00 10.49
N LYS A 129 0.52 5.93 11.68
CA LYS A 129 1.58 4.95 12.00
C LYS A 129 1.16 3.51 11.65
N ARG A 130 -0.10 3.15 11.88
CA ARG A 130 -0.64 1.81 11.54
C ARG A 130 -0.77 1.57 10.04
N MET A 131 -0.91 2.65 9.27
CA MET A 131 -1.03 2.65 7.81
C MET A 131 0.27 3.08 7.13
N SER A 132 1.39 3.16 7.87
CA SER A 132 2.65 3.72 7.37
C SER A 132 3.21 2.95 6.17
N TRP A 133 2.88 1.67 6.06
CA TRP A 133 3.23 0.79 4.95
C TRP A 133 2.30 0.90 3.73
N ALA A 134 1.16 1.59 3.83
CA ALA A 134 0.30 1.83 2.67
C ALA A 134 1.05 2.60 1.56
N GLY A 135 2.08 3.37 1.93
CA GLY A 135 3.02 4.00 1.00
C GLY A 135 3.64 3.08 -0.04
N CYS A 136 3.83 1.79 0.29
CA CYS A 136 4.35 0.80 -0.65
C CYS A 136 3.49 0.69 -1.92
N GLY A 137 2.18 0.90 -1.80
CA GLY A 137 1.25 0.87 -2.93
C GLY A 137 1.52 1.94 -3.99
N ARG A 138 2.20 3.04 -3.65
CA ARG A 138 2.61 4.07 -4.64
C ARG A 138 3.39 3.48 -5.82
N CYS A 139 4.20 2.46 -5.54
CA CYS A 139 5.00 1.74 -6.53
C CYS A 139 4.46 0.33 -6.79
N HIS A 140 4.12 -0.41 -5.73
CA HIS A 140 3.84 -1.85 -5.75
C HIS A 140 2.35 -2.22 -5.78
N VAL A 141 1.44 -1.27 -6.00
CA VAL A 141 0.00 -1.61 -6.06
C VAL A 141 -0.35 -2.51 -7.25
N ALA A 142 0.52 -2.65 -8.26
CA ALA A 142 0.28 -3.48 -9.43
C ALA A 142 0.55 -4.98 -9.21
N LEU A 143 1.05 -5.37 -8.04
CA LEU A 143 1.34 -6.77 -7.72
C LEU A 143 0.14 -7.70 -7.88
N GLY A 144 0.29 -8.79 -8.63
CA GLY A 144 -0.74 -9.81 -8.80
C GLY A 144 -0.96 -10.61 -7.52
N VAL A 145 -1.95 -10.20 -6.72
CA VAL A 145 -2.30 -10.84 -5.44
C VAL A 145 -3.59 -11.66 -5.62
N PRO A 146 -3.66 -12.92 -5.15
CA PRO A 146 -4.90 -13.71 -5.17
C PRO A 146 -5.89 -13.22 -4.12
N GLU A 147 -7.08 -13.79 -4.10
CA GLU A 147 -8.01 -13.60 -2.98
C GLU A 147 -7.49 -14.21 -1.66
N GLN A 148 -8.16 -13.86 -0.57
CA GLN A 148 -7.72 -14.09 0.81
C GLN A 148 -7.56 -15.58 1.19
N GLU A 149 -8.47 -16.46 0.77
CA GLU A 149 -8.43 -17.89 1.08
C GLU A 149 -7.22 -18.57 0.42
N GLN A 150 -6.99 -18.32 -0.86
CA GLN A 150 -5.79 -18.78 -1.56
C GLN A 150 -4.50 -18.25 -0.95
N LEU A 151 -4.46 -16.97 -0.57
CA LEU A 151 -3.29 -16.41 0.09
C LEU A 151 -3.00 -17.12 1.43
N ARG A 152 -4.05 -17.42 2.21
CA ARG A 152 -3.94 -18.19 3.47
C ARG A 152 -3.51 -19.63 3.21
N ALA A 153 -4.06 -20.29 2.19
CA ALA A 153 -3.69 -21.65 1.82
C ALA A 153 -2.21 -21.74 1.42
N ALA A 154 -1.72 -20.75 0.65
CA ALA A 154 -0.32 -20.61 0.28
C ALA A 154 0.59 -20.43 1.51
N ALA A 155 0.20 -19.57 2.45
CA ALA A 155 0.93 -19.39 3.72
C ALA A 155 0.95 -20.67 4.57
N SER A 156 -0.19 -21.37 4.65
CA SER A 156 -0.31 -22.62 5.38
C SER A 156 0.55 -23.73 4.77
N ALA A 157 0.62 -23.84 3.44
CA ALA A 157 1.48 -24.81 2.77
C ALA A 157 2.96 -24.58 3.12
N PHE A 158 3.44 -23.33 3.07
CA PHE A 158 4.83 -23.00 3.41
C PHE A 158 5.18 -23.35 4.87
N GLU A 159 4.25 -23.13 5.80
CA GLU A 159 4.44 -23.46 7.21
C GLU A 159 4.34 -24.96 7.48
N ARG A 160 3.33 -25.64 6.94
CA ARG A 160 3.08 -27.07 7.14
C ARG A 160 4.16 -27.96 6.49
N LEU A 161 4.78 -27.49 5.41
CA LEU A 161 5.95 -28.13 4.79
C LEU A 161 7.27 -27.75 5.47
N ASP A 162 7.20 -27.01 6.58
CA ASP A 162 8.34 -26.64 7.41
C ASP A 162 9.43 -25.86 6.66
N CYS A 163 9.04 -25.08 5.63
CA CYS A 163 9.99 -24.30 4.84
C CYS A 163 10.71 -23.24 5.69
N TYR A 164 10.08 -22.78 6.79
CA TYR A 164 10.69 -21.88 7.77
C TYR A 164 11.87 -22.49 8.54
N ALA A 165 12.02 -23.82 8.57
CA ALA A 165 13.18 -24.46 9.19
C ALA A 165 14.49 -24.07 8.50
N CYS A 166 14.43 -23.79 7.19
CA CYS A 166 15.60 -23.40 6.41
C CYS A 166 15.54 -21.94 5.95
N HIS A 167 14.36 -21.44 5.55
CA HIS A 167 14.24 -20.13 4.93
C HIS A 167 13.76 -19.07 5.90
N ARG A 168 14.39 -17.89 5.81
CA ARG A 168 13.88 -16.68 6.44
C ARG A 168 12.88 -16.00 5.52
N VAL A 169 11.73 -15.60 6.04
CA VAL A 169 10.70 -14.81 5.33
C VAL A 169 10.12 -13.80 6.30
N ASP A 170 10.20 -12.52 5.95
CA ASP A 170 9.70 -11.38 6.71
C ASP A 170 10.15 -11.44 8.19
N GLY A 171 11.40 -11.86 8.41
CA GLY A 171 12.01 -12.00 9.74
C GLY A 171 11.69 -13.29 10.51
N LYS A 172 10.83 -14.18 9.98
CA LYS A 172 10.51 -15.50 10.56
C LYS A 172 11.33 -16.61 9.89
N GLY A 173 11.77 -17.61 10.65
CA GLY A 173 12.46 -18.80 10.14
C GLY A 173 13.97 -18.65 9.99
N GLY A 174 14.59 -19.56 9.23
CA GLY A 174 16.05 -19.65 9.06
C GLY A 174 16.77 -20.12 10.32
N THR A 175 16.15 -21.02 11.09
CA THR A 175 16.64 -21.46 12.40
C THR A 175 17.31 -22.82 12.30
N VAL A 176 18.59 -22.89 12.63
CA VAL A 176 19.28 -24.17 12.87
C VAL A 176 18.74 -24.78 14.16
N ARG A 177 18.21 -26.00 14.08
CA ARG A 177 17.63 -26.72 15.22
C ARG A 177 18.73 -27.46 16.00
N PRO A 178 18.54 -27.69 17.31
CA PRO A 178 19.51 -28.41 18.15
C PRO A 178 19.82 -29.85 17.70
N ASP A 179 18.88 -30.50 17.00
CA ASP A 179 19.04 -31.84 16.42
C ASP A 179 19.84 -31.84 15.10
N GLY A 180 20.33 -30.68 14.65
CA GLY A 180 21.01 -30.51 13.37
C GLY A 180 20.07 -30.40 12.16
N GLY A 181 18.75 -30.36 12.39
CA GLY A 181 17.75 -30.03 11.37
C GLY A 181 17.73 -28.53 11.03
N GLY A 182 17.30 -28.19 9.81
CA GLY A 182 17.31 -26.80 9.34
C GLY A 182 18.72 -26.29 8.95
N MET A 183 18.76 -25.15 8.28
CA MET A 183 20.00 -24.45 7.91
C MET A 183 19.71 -22.97 7.68
N GLU A 184 20.73 -22.13 7.55
CA GLU A 184 20.53 -20.77 7.05
C GLU A 184 20.43 -20.80 5.51
N GLY A 185 19.21 -20.95 5.02
CA GLY A 185 18.88 -20.82 3.60
C GLY A 185 18.74 -19.34 3.18
N PRO A 186 18.62 -19.06 1.86
CA PRO A 186 18.40 -17.71 1.38
C PRO A 186 17.11 -17.12 1.95
N ASP A 187 17.14 -15.81 2.21
CA ASP A 187 15.97 -15.04 2.59
C ASP A 187 15.01 -14.93 1.40
N LEU A 188 13.77 -15.39 1.57
CA LEU A 188 12.76 -15.43 0.51
C LEU A 188 11.76 -14.26 0.56
N SER A 189 11.94 -13.30 1.47
CA SER A 189 11.03 -12.15 1.70
C SER A 189 10.78 -11.31 0.45
N ARG A 190 11.65 -11.42 -0.56
CA ARG A 190 11.61 -10.61 -1.79
C ARG A 190 11.50 -11.44 -3.07
N THR A 191 11.19 -12.72 -2.98
CA THR A 191 11.13 -13.61 -4.16
C THR A 191 10.12 -13.16 -5.21
N GLY A 192 9.03 -12.50 -4.82
CA GLY A 192 8.07 -11.90 -5.74
C GLY A 192 8.59 -10.68 -6.51
N LEU A 193 9.58 -9.96 -5.95
CA LEU A 193 10.21 -8.81 -6.60
C LEU A 193 11.47 -9.18 -7.39
N ALA A 194 12.33 -10.00 -6.78
CA ALA A 194 13.61 -10.40 -7.33
C ALA A 194 13.47 -11.53 -8.38
N GLY A 195 12.39 -12.31 -8.28
CA GLY A 195 12.27 -13.60 -8.94
C GLY A 195 12.96 -14.69 -8.12
N TYR A 196 12.72 -15.93 -8.52
CA TYR A 196 13.36 -17.13 -7.98
C TYR A 196 13.56 -18.14 -9.09
N ASP A 197 14.46 -19.09 -8.87
CA ASP A 197 14.78 -20.14 -9.84
C ASP A 197 13.59 -21.09 -10.01
N PRO A 198 12.99 -21.24 -11.20
CA PRO A 198 11.85 -22.14 -11.39
C PRO A 198 12.20 -23.62 -11.15
N ALA A 199 13.47 -24.00 -11.30
CA ALA A 199 13.96 -25.35 -11.04
C ALA A 199 14.38 -25.56 -9.57
N TRP A 200 14.02 -24.65 -8.65
CA TRP A 200 14.41 -24.75 -7.24
C TRP A 200 14.02 -26.10 -6.64
N HIS A 201 12.81 -26.60 -6.94
CA HIS A 201 12.28 -27.82 -6.32
C HIS A 201 13.11 -29.06 -6.71
N GLU A 202 13.37 -29.24 -7.99
CA GLU A 202 14.21 -30.32 -8.52
C GLU A 202 15.62 -30.28 -7.91
N LYS A 203 16.19 -29.07 -7.77
CA LYS A 203 17.50 -28.88 -7.12
C LYS A 203 17.47 -29.25 -5.65
N HIS A 204 16.38 -28.96 -4.93
CA HIS A 204 16.23 -29.37 -3.54
C HIS A 204 16.12 -30.89 -3.41
N VAL A 205 15.33 -31.53 -4.29
CA VAL A 205 15.21 -33.00 -4.35
C VAL A 205 16.57 -33.65 -4.63
N ALA A 206 17.33 -33.15 -5.59
CA ALA A 206 18.66 -33.65 -5.91
C ALA A 206 19.65 -33.49 -4.74
N LYS A 207 19.62 -32.35 -4.02
CA LYS A 207 20.44 -32.13 -2.83
C LYS A 207 20.05 -33.03 -1.66
N ALA A 208 18.75 -33.28 -1.47
CA ALA A 208 18.28 -34.22 -0.46
C ALA A 208 18.76 -35.65 -0.78
N ALA A 209 18.72 -36.05 -2.05
CA ALA A 209 19.17 -37.36 -2.51
C ALA A 209 20.69 -37.57 -2.39
N SER A 210 21.49 -36.50 -2.45
CA SER A 210 22.95 -36.62 -2.29
C SER A 210 23.39 -36.99 -0.87
N GLN A 211 22.53 -36.79 0.14
CA GLN A 211 22.76 -37.08 1.56
C GLN A 211 24.04 -36.45 2.17
N GLN A 212 24.63 -35.46 1.50
CA GLN A 212 25.90 -34.84 1.90
C GLN A 212 25.79 -33.97 3.16
N SER A 213 24.60 -33.53 3.53
CA SER A 213 24.36 -32.70 4.71
C SER A 213 23.13 -33.15 5.48
N VAL A 214 23.24 -33.16 6.82
CA VAL A 214 22.13 -33.54 7.73
C VAL A 214 20.91 -32.67 7.49
N ALA A 215 21.08 -31.36 7.30
CA ALA A 215 19.99 -30.43 7.00
C ALA A 215 19.18 -30.85 5.76
N TRP A 216 19.85 -31.32 4.69
CA TRP A 216 19.19 -31.72 3.45
C TRP A 216 18.49 -33.07 3.53
N ARG A 217 18.85 -33.94 4.49
CA ARG A 217 18.18 -35.25 4.68
C ARG A 217 16.72 -35.12 5.12
N HIS A 218 16.36 -33.98 5.70
CA HIS A 218 14.99 -33.71 6.15
C HIS A 218 14.07 -33.17 5.04
N PHE A 219 14.63 -32.72 3.91
CA PHE A 219 13.81 -32.27 2.79
C PHE A 219 13.13 -33.45 2.10
N ARG A 220 11.84 -33.31 1.81
CA ARG A 220 11.03 -34.30 1.10
C ARG A 220 10.47 -33.71 -0.19
N PRO A 221 10.26 -34.53 -1.24
CA PRO A 221 9.51 -34.09 -2.41
C PRO A 221 8.15 -33.51 -2.00
N VAL A 222 7.75 -32.45 -2.71
CA VAL A 222 6.54 -31.68 -2.41
C VAL A 222 5.49 -32.10 -3.43
N ALA A 223 4.26 -32.32 -2.99
CA ALA A 223 3.15 -32.69 -3.87
C ALA A 223 2.80 -31.54 -4.83
N GLU A 224 2.28 -31.87 -6.01
CA GLU A 224 1.95 -30.89 -7.07
C GLU A 224 1.04 -29.75 -6.58
N ARG A 225 -0.02 -30.08 -5.83
CA ARG A 225 -0.91 -29.09 -5.21
C ARG A 225 -0.17 -28.12 -4.28
N ASP A 226 0.76 -28.65 -3.49
CA ASP A 226 1.54 -27.82 -2.57
C ASP A 226 2.58 -26.97 -3.33
N LEU A 227 3.11 -27.45 -4.47
CA LEU A 227 3.98 -26.65 -5.34
C LEU A 227 3.24 -25.43 -5.91
N GLU A 228 1.97 -25.58 -6.28
CA GLU A 228 1.12 -24.45 -6.70
C GLU A 228 0.97 -23.43 -5.56
N MET A 229 0.66 -23.89 -4.35
CA MET A 229 0.56 -23.05 -3.16
C MET A 229 1.88 -22.33 -2.84
N LEU A 230 3.02 -23.02 -2.95
CA LEU A 230 4.34 -22.42 -2.76
C LEU A 230 4.66 -21.39 -3.85
N SER A 231 4.24 -21.62 -5.10
CA SER A 231 4.38 -20.62 -6.17
C SER A 231 3.60 -19.34 -5.85
N ILE A 232 2.36 -19.46 -5.34
CA ILE A 232 1.56 -18.33 -4.85
C ILE A 232 2.25 -17.62 -3.68
N PHE A 233 2.80 -18.39 -2.74
CA PHE A 233 3.51 -17.83 -1.60
C PHE A 233 4.72 -17.00 -2.06
N LEU A 234 5.60 -17.58 -2.88
CA LEU A 234 6.84 -16.94 -3.34
C LEU A 234 6.55 -15.71 -4.21
N ARG A 235 5.63 -15.80 -5.17
CA ARG A 235 5.31 -14.66 -6.06
C ARG A 235 4.72 -13.46 -5.31
N THR A 236 4.17 -13.67 -4.12
CA THR A 236 3.60 -12.60 -3.28
C THR A 236 4.57 -12.10 -2.21
N ARG A 237 5.81 -12.61 -2.14
CA ARG A 237 6.82 -12.10 -1.20
C ARG A 237 7.51 -10.86 -1.74
N VAL A 238 7.05 -9.70 -1.25
CA VAL A 238 7.52 -8.37 -1.68
C VAL A 238 8.04 -7.52 -0.53
N ALA A 239 8.30 -8.14 0.62
CA ALA A 239 8.71 -7.47 1.86
C ALA A 239 7.76 -6.34 2.30
N ALA A 240 6.46 -6.50 1.96
CA ALA A 240 5.34 -5.69 2.42
C ALA A 240 4.11 -6.61 2.62
N PRO A 241 4.19 -7.58 3.54
CA PRO A 241 3.16 -8.61 3.69
C PRO A 241 1.78 -8.03 4.05
N GLU A 242 1.72 -6.91 4.75
CA GLU A 242 0.47 -6.21 5.08
C GLU A 242 -0.22 -5.64 3.84
N LEU A 243 0.53 -5.10 2.86
CA LEU A 243 -0.04 -4.64 1.60
C LEU A 243 -0.63 -5.80 0.79
N VAL A 244 0.05 -6.94 0.77
CA VAL A 244 -0.41 -8.16 0.11
C VAL A 244 -1.68 -8.68 0.78
N ALA A 245 -1.69 -8.76 2.11
CA ALA A 245 -2.87 -9.16 2.88
C ALA A 245 -4.06 -8.23 2.60
N ALA A 246 -3.83 -6.92 2.66
CA ALA A 246 -4.85 -5.90 2.43
C ALA A 246 -5.46 -6.00 1.03
N LYS A 247 -4.61 -6.19 0.01
CA LYS A 247 -5.04 -6.38 -1.37
C LYS A 247 -5.84 -7.68 -1.57
N SER A 248 -5.47 -8.76 -0.87
CA SER A 248 -6.21 -10.04 -0.96
C SER A 248 -7.63 -9.92 -0.40
N VAL A 249 -7.82 -9.12 0.66
CA VAL A 249 -9.16 -8.82 1.22
C VAL A 249 -9.99 -8.04 0.21
N PHE A 250 -9.39 -7.02 -0.42
CA PHE A 250 -10.05 -6.25 -1.47
C PHE A 250 -10.47 -7.12 -2.67
N HIS A 251 -9.62 -8.06 -3.09
CA HIS A 251 -9.95 -9.03 -4.15
C HIS A 251 -10.95 -10.10 -3.72
N GLY A 252 -11.14 -10.38 -2.43
CA GLY A 252 -12.22 -11.26 -1.95
C GLY A 252 -13.56 -10.54 -1.78
N GLY A 253 -13.52 -9.22 -1.53
CA GLY A 253 -14.67 -8.42 -1.11
C GLY A 253 -15.64 -7.99 -2.21
N GLY A 254 -15.36 -8.29 -3.48
CA GLY A 254 -16.22 -7.92 -4.61
C GLY A 254 -16.15 -6.46 -5.01
N CYS A 255 -15.11 -5.74 -4.54
CA CYS A 255 -15.00 -4.30 -4.69
C CYS A 255 -14.88 -3.89 -6.16
N LEU A 256 -14.19 -4.68 -6.99
CA LEU A 256 -14.06 -4.42 -8.43
C LEU A 256 -15.36 -4.65 -9.21
N GLY A 257 -16.38 -5.25 -8.60
CA GLY A 257 -17.70 -5.37 -9.21
C GLY A 257 -18.37 -4.00 -9.45
N CYS A 258 -18.15 -3.05 -8.54
CA CYS A 258 -18.69 -1.68 -8.66
C CYS A 258 -17.60 -0.64 -8.93
N HIS A 259 -16.41 -0.80 -8.36
CA HIS A 259 -15.34 0.18 -8.45
C HIS A 259 -14.30 -0.16 -9.51
N LYS A 260 -13.76 0.87 -10.14
CA LYS A 260 -12.62 0.78 -11.04
C LYS A 260 -11.32 0.98 -10.27
N VAL A 261 -10.30 0.18 -10.58
CA VAL A 261 -8.90 0.38 -10.17
C VAL A 261 -8.02 0.12 -11.38
N SER A 262 -7.18 1.08 -11.73
CA SER A 262 -6.22 0.96 -12.83
C SER A 262 -6.89 0.60 -14.18
N GLY A 263 -8.10 1.10 -14.41
CA GLY A 263 -8.88 0.78 -15.62
C GLY A 263 -9.65 -0.53 -15.58
N VAL A 264 -9.56 -1.32 -14.50
CA VAL A 264 -10.26 -2.60 -14.34
C VAL A 264 -11.35 -2.50 -13.27
N GLY A 265 -12.54 -3.03 -13.56
CA GLY A 265 -13.68 -3.06 -12.65
C GLY A 265 -14.91 -2.33 -13.20
N GLY A 266 -15.92 -2.18 -12.34
CA GLY A 266 -17.17 -1.50 -12.65
C GLY A 266 -17.07 0.02 -12.66
N ASP A 267 -18.11 0.66 -13.21
CA ASP A 267 -18.28 2.12 -13.26
C ASP A 267 -19.46 2.62 -12.39
N ASP A 268 -20.08 1.72 -11.61
CA ASP A 268 -21.19 2.06 -10.70
C ASP A 268 -20.70 2.86 -9.48
N GLY A 269 -19.47 2.59 -9.04
CA GLY A 269 -18.77 3.32 -7.98
C GLY A 269 -17.66 4.21 -8.53
N PRO A 270 -17.11 5.14 -7.72
CA PRO A 270 -15.99 5.98 -8.12
C PRO A 270 -14.73 5.17 -8.45
N ASP A 271 -13.92 5.67 -9.38
CA ASP A 271 -12.59 5.15 -9.66
C ASP A 271 -11.68 5.34 -8.44
N LEU A 272 -11.16 4.23 -7.93
CA LEU A 272 -10.33 4.17 -6.73
C LEU A 272 -8.84 4.25 -7.02
N THR A 273 -8.40 4.37 -8.28
CA THR A 273 -6.98 4.38 -8.67
C THR A 273 -6.13 5.37 -7.87
N LEU A 274 -6.73 6.49 -7.45
CA LEU A 274 -6.11 7.55 -6.66
C LEU A 274 -6.78 7.77 -5.29
N ALA A 275 -7.56 6.80 -4.79
CA ALA A 275 -8.30 6.94 -3.55
C ALA A 275 -7.41 7.23 -2.34
N GLY A 276 -6.16 6.79 -2.35
CA GLY A 276 -5.19 7.06 -1.31
C GLY A 276 -4.74 8.52 -1.24
N PHE A 277 -4.96 9.32 -2.29
CA PHE A 277 -4.68 10.77 -2.32
C PHE A 277 -5.90 11.64 -1.98
N LYS A 278 -6.93 11.06 -1.38
CA LYS A 278 -8.11 11.82 -0.96
C LYS A 278 -7.70 12.97 -0.03
N ASP A 279 -8.07 14.19 -0.40
CA ASP A 279 -7.78 15.39 0.39
C ASP A 279 -8.62 15.40 1.68
N PRO A 280 -8.00 15.42 2.88
CA PRO A 280 -8.73 15.54 4.14
C PRO A 280 -9.60 16.79 4.24
N GLY A 281 -9.23 17.88 3.55
CA GLY A 281 -9.99 19.12 3.50
C GLY A 281 -11.27 19.04 2.65
N GLN A 282 -11.44 17.95 1.90
CA GLN A 282 -12.61 17.71 1.03
C GLN A 282 -13.56 16.64 1.57
N VAL A 283 -13.37 16.20 2.82
CA VAL A 283 -14.25 15.24 3.49
C VAL A 283 -14.76 15.77 4.81
N SER A 284 -15.96 15.36 5.19
CA SER A 284 -16.47 15.61 6.54
C SER A 284 -16.02 14.50 7.48
N PHE A 285 -15.52 14.90 8.66
CA PHE A 285 -15.23 14.00 9.77
C PHE A 285 -16.33 14.01 10.84
N GLU A 286 -17.46 14.69 10.61
CA GLU A 286 -18.53 14.89 11.59
C GLU A 286 -19.10 13.57 12.14
N HIS A 287 -19.32 12.59 11.26
CA HIS A 287 -19.82 11.26 11.62
C HIS A 287 -18.71 10.21 11.75
N VAL A 288 -17.45 10.63 11.84
CA VAL A 288 -16.31 9.70 11.96
C VAL A 288 -15.99 9.47 13.43
N PRO A 289 -16.05 8.22 13.93
CA PRO A 289 -15.69 7.93 15.31
C PRO A 289 -14.22 8.25 15.63
N GLY A 290 -13.99 8.87 16.79
CA GLY A 290 -12.65 9.16 17.30
C GLY A 290 -11.97 10.35 16.62
N LYS A 291 -10.70 10.21 16.27
CA LYS A 291 -9.91 11.30 15.67
C LYS A 291 -10.28 11.45 14.19
N GLY A 292 -10.70 12.66 13.80
CA GLY A 292 -10.88 13.04 12.39
C GLY A 292 -9.59 12.81 11.58
N SER A 293 -9.59 11.76 10.77
CA SER A 293 -8.45 11.33 9.97
C SER A 293 -8.94 10.51 8.79
N LEU A 294 -8.18 10.50 7.70
CA LEU A 294 -8.53 9.69 6.52
C LEU A 294 -8.63 8.21 6.85
N ARG A 295 -7.78 7.69 7.75
CA ARG A 295 -7.88 6.30 8.22
C ARG A 295 -9.26 6.02 8.81
N ASN A 296 -9.68 6.78 9.82
CA ASN A 296 -10.96 6.54 10.48
C ASN A 296 -12.13 6.82 9.53
N TRP A 297 -11.99 7.78 8.61
CA TRP A 297 -12.99 8.03 7.58
C TRP A 297 -13.14 6.84 6.64
N MET A 298 -12.04 6.23 6.18
CA MET A 298 -12.09 5.03 5.33
C MET A 298 -12.69 3.84 6.07
N GLU A 299 -12.27 3.59 7.32
CA GLU A 299 -12.83 2.52 8.15
C GLU A 299 -14.34 2.70 8.35
N GLU A 300 -14.78 3.93 8.67
CA GLU A 300 -16.21 4.23 8.82
C GLU A 300 -16.96 4.18 7.48
N HIS A 301 -16.32 4.55 6.37
CA HIS A 301 -16.91 4.41 5.04
C HIS A 301 -17.21 2.95 4.70
N PHE A 302 -16.35 2.00 5.08
CA PHE A 302 -16.65 0.58 4.90
C PHE A 302 -17.73 0.07 5.86
N ARG A 303 -17.76 0.58 7.10
CA ARG A 303 -18.72 0.16 8.12
C ARG A 303 -20.14 0.69 7.87
N SER A 304 -20.25 1.97 7.52
CA SER A 304 -21.50 2.69 7.30
C SER A 304 -21.31 3.76 6.22
N PRO A 305 -21.28 3.38 4.93
CA PRO A 305 -20.98 4.32 3.83
C PRO A 305 -21.86 5.57 3.83
N ALA A 306 -23.14 5.42 4.16
CA ALA A 306 -24.12 6.50 4.18
C ALA A 306 -23.93 7.50 5.34
N SER A 307 -23.20 7.15 6.41
CA SER A 307 -22.92 8.07 7.52
C SER A 307 -21.89 9.14 7.13
N VAL A 308 -20.91 8.76 6.31
CA VAL A 308 -19.81 9.65 5.89
C VAL A 308 -19.94 10.16 4.46
N VAL A 309 -20.77 9.52 3.64
CA VAL A 309 -21.12 9.94 2.27
C VAL A 309 -22.64 9.96 2.12
N ALA A 310 -23.23 11.15 2.20
CA ALA A 310 -24.68 11.33 2.07
C ALA A 310 -25.19 10.77 0.72
N GLY A 311 -26.23 9.94 0.78
CA GLY A 311 -26.83 9.31 -0.41
C GLY A 311 -26.00 8.18 -1.03
N SER A 312 -24.96 7.69 -0.35
CA SER A 312 -24.14 6.58 -0.83
C SER A 312 -24.98 5.35 -1.18
N GLN A 313 -24.76 4.80 -2.37
CA GLN A 313 -25.32 3.52 -2.82
C GLN A 313 -24.40 2.34 -2.48
N MET A 314 -23.20 2.61 -1.97
CA MET A 314 -22.30 1.56 -1.50
C MET A 314 -22.93 0.90 -0.26
N PRO A 315 -23.11 -0.44 -0.25
CA PRO A 315 -23.60 -1.13 0.92
C PRO A 315 -22.50 -1.24 2.00
N PRO A 316 -22.87 -1.35 3.29
CA PRO A 316 -21.93 -1.75 4.33
C PRO A 316 -21.16 -3.02 3.97
N ALA A 317 -19.85 -3.03 4.22
CA ALA A 317 -19.02 -4.19 3.96
C ALA A 317 -19.34 -5.30 4.97
N ALA A 318 -19.81 -6.45 4.49
CA ALA A 318 -20.10 -7.62 5.32
C ALA A 318 -18.82 -8.42 5.65
N VAL A 319 -17.89 -7.78 6.36
CA VAL A 319 -16.57 -8.32 6.72
C VAL A 319 -16.24 -8.02 8.19
N SER A 320 -15.21 -8.66 8.73
CA SER A 320 -14.75 -8.41 10.10
C SER A 320 -14.11 -7.03 10.27
N GLU A 321 -14.00 -6.55 11.50
CA GLU A 321 -13.29 -5.29 11.82
C GLU A 321 -11.83 -5.30 11.36
N HIS A 322 -11.16 -6.46 11.44
CA HIS A 322 -9.80 -6.60 10.91
C HIS A 322 -9.77 -6.42 9.38
N GLU A 323 -10.76 -6.95 8.67
CA GLU A 323 -10.88 -6.79 7.22
C GLU A 323 -11.25 -5.36 6.84
N ILE A 324 -12.03 -4.64 7.65
CA ILE A 324 -12.26 -3.19 7.48
C ILE A 324 -10.93 -2.43 7.56
N GLU A 325 -10.09 -2.74 8.55
CA GLU A 325 -8.75 -2.13 8.67
C GLU A 325 -7.88 -2.44 7.44
N GLN A 326 -7.92 -3.68 6.94
CA GLN A 326 -7.22 -4.10 5.72
C GLN A 326 -7.75 -3.40 4.46
N LEU A 327 -9.07 -3.22 4.32
CA LEU A 327 -9.66 -2.46 3.21
C LEU A 327 -9.28 -0.99 3.26
N ALA A 328 -9.29 -0.38 4.45
CA ALA A 328 -8.81 0.99 4.67
C ALA A 328 -7.32 1.11 4.32
N TYR A 329 -6.50 0.16 4.75
CA TYR A 329 -5.08 0.10 4.39
C TYR A 329 -4.90 0.04 2.87
N TYR A 330 -5.57 -0.88 2.18
CA TYR A 330 -5.42 -1.03 0.73
C TYR A 330 -5.88 0.22 -0.01
N THR A 331 -7.01 0.81 0.42
CA THR A 331 -7.53 2.04 -0.18
C THR A 331 -6.55 3.22 0.00
N LEU A 332 -5.96 3.35 1.19
CA LEU A 332 -4.91 4.34 1.44
C LEU A 332 -3.62 4.04 0.67
N SER A 333 -3.41 2.80 0.21
CA SER A 333 -2.27 2.42 -0.62
C SER A 333 -2.42 2.76 -2.10
N LEU A 334 -3.65 3.08 -2.55
CA LEU A 334 -3.97 3.49 -3.92
C LEU A 334 -3.48 4.93 -4.19
N ARG A 335 -2.17 5.10 -4.16
CA ARG A 335 -1.43 6.36 -4.28
C ARG A 335 -0.57 6.37 -5.54
N ARG A 336 -1.12 5.88 -6.65
CA ARG A 336 -0.36 5.77 -7.91
C ARG A 336 0.00 7.17 -8.41
N ARG A 337 1.30 7.46 -8.51
CA ARG A 337 1.83 8.66 -9.20
C ARG A 337 2.73 8.23 -10.34
N GLU A 338 2.86 9.05 -11.38
CA GLU A 338 3.86 8.84 -12.43
C GLU A 338 5.28 8.72 -11.84
N LEU A 339 5.98 7.66 -12.22
CA LEU A 339 7.34 7.39 -11.80
C LEU A 339 8.22 7.37 -13.04
N ARG A 340 9.45 7.90 -12.92
CA ARG A 340 10.48 7.66 -13.93
C ARG A 340 10.80 6.17 -13.95
N GLU A 341 11.18 5.66 -15.12
CA GLU A 341 11.41 4.22 -15.33
C GLU A 341 12.44 3.63 -14.36
N ALA A 342 13.44 4.40 -13.96
CA ALA A 342 14.44 3.99 -12.96
C ALA A 342 13.85 3.63 -11.58
N TYR A 343 12.66 4.12 -11.24
CA TYR A 343 11.97 3.86 -9.97
C TYR A 343 10.71 3.00 -10.16
N ALA A 344 10.37 2.64 -11.39
CA ALA A 344 9.19 1.82 -11.67
C ALA A 344 9.53 0.35 -11.37
N PRO A 345 8.84 -0.30 -10.42
CA PRO A 345 9.11 -1.70 -10.14
C PRO A 345 8.58 -2.58 -11.29
N LYS A 346 9.12 -3.80 -11.41
CA LYS A 346 8.82 -4.71 -12.51
C LYS A 346 7.33 -4.98 -12.68
N ASP A 347 6.61 -5.22 -11.58
CA ASP A 347 5.16 -5.46 -11.57
C ASP A 347 4.39 -4.27 -12.19
N ARG A 348 4.80 -3.05 -11.88
CA ARG A 348 4.20 -1.85 -12.46
C ARG A 348 4.52 -1.72 -13.94
N ILE A 349 5.75 -1.99 -14.36
CA ILE A 349 6.13 -2.00 -15.79
C ILE A 349 5.28 -3.04 -16.54
N GLN A 350 5.16 -4.26 -16.00
CA GLN A 350 4.31 -5.31 -16.55
C GLN A 350 2.85 -4.85 -16.72
N ALA A 351 2.26 -4.25 -15.69
CA ALA A 351 0.88 -3.76 -15.77
C ALA A 351 0.72 -2.62 -16.78
N THR A 352 1.57 -1.59 -16.69
CA THR A 352 1.41 -0.34 -17.45
C THR A 352 1.87 -0.41 -18.91
N ARG A 353 2.87 -1.25 -19.22
CA ARG A 353 3.42 -1.37 -20.58
C ARG A 353 2.90 -2.60 -21.32
N PHE A 354 2.63 -3.68 -20.60
CA PHE A 354 2.26 -4.97 -21.19
C PHE A 354 0.84 -5.42 -20.85
N GLY A 355 0.06 -4.61 -20.13
CA GLY A 355 -1.32 -4.93 -19.78
C GLY A 355 -1.44 -6.11 -18.82
N ALA A 356 -0.37 -6.45 -18.08
CA ALA A 356 -0.44 -7.50 -17.07
C ALA A 356 -1.47 -7.14 -15.99
N ARG A 357 -2.27 -8.13 -15.60
CA ARG A 357 -3.33 -7.92 -14.60
C ARG A 357 -2.73 -7.67 -13.22
N GLU A 358 -3.36 -6.77 -12.47
CA GLU A 358 -2.97 -6.45 -11.09
C GLU A 358 -3.60 -7.42 -10.07
N PHE A 359 -4.16 -8.55 -10.52
CA PHE A 359 -4.80 -9.58 -9.71
C PHE A 359 -4.50 -10.94 -10.33
N ALA A 360 -4.58 -12.00 -9.52
CA ALA A 360 -4.41 -13.36 -10.01
C ALA A 360 -5.59 -13.73 -10.94
N ALA A 361 -5.30 -14.46 -12.02
CA ALA A 361 -6.29 -14.81 -13.06
C ALA A 361 -7.05 -16.11 -12.77
N ASP A 362 -6.88 -16.70 -11.59
CA ASP A 362 -7.62 -17.89 -11.19
C ASP A 362 -9.10 -17.58 -10.95
N GLY A 363 -9.95 -18.60 -11.11
CA GLY A 363 -11.40 -18.45 -11.05
C GLY A 363 -11.90 -17.91 -9.72
N ALA A 364 -11.26 -18.26 -8.59
CA ALA A 364 -11.70 -17.80 -7.28
C ALA A 364 -11.39 -16.31 -7.08
N THR A 365 -10.21 -15.84 -7.50
CA THR A 365 -9.86 -14.42 -7.46
C THR A 365 -10.77 -13.60 -8.40
N LEU A 366 -11.07 -14.12 -9.60
CA LEU A 366 -12.01 -13.45 -10.50
C LEU A 366 -13.42 -13.35 -9.89
N TYR A 367 -13.94 -14.44 -9.35
CA TYR A 367 -15.25 -14.43 -8.71
C TYR A 367 -15.28 -13.51 -7.47
N GLY A 368 -14.27 -13.62 -6.62
CA GLY A 368 -14.10 -12.79 -5.43
C GLY A 368 -14.02 -11.31 -5.77
N ALA A 369 -13.31 -10.93 -6.84
CA ALA A 369 -13.05 -9.53 -7.12
C ALA A 369 -14.25 -8.84 -7.78
N PHE A 370 -14.96 -9.54 -8.67
CA PHE A 370 -15.99 -8.94 -9.53
C PHE A 370 -17.42 -9.36 -9.17
N CYS A 371 -17.62 -10.55 -8.63
CA CYS A 371 -18.95 -11.16 -8.51
C CYS A 371 -19.46 -11.21 -7.06
N SER A 372 -18.57 -11.48 -6.10
CA SER A 372 -18.97 -11.71 -4.69
C SER A 372 -19.68 -10.52 -4.05
N GLY A 373 -19.44 -9.32 -4.58
CA GLY A 373 -20.09 -8.07 -4.17
C GLY A 373 -21.61 -8.10 -4.30
N CYS A 374 -22.12 -8.83 -5.30
CA CYS A 374 -23.55 -9.02 -5.58
C CYS A 374 -24.03 -10.43 -5.24
N HIS A 375 -23.20 -11.44 -5.52
CA HIS A 375 -23.55 -12.85 -5.41
C HIS A 375 -23.14 -13.50 -4.08
N GLY A 376 -22.49 -12.76 -3.18
CA GLY A 376 -21.93 -13.31 -1.94
C GLY A 376 -20.65 -14.11 -2.19
N SER A 377 -19.91 -14.43 -1.12
CA SER A 377 -18.63 -15.15 -1.17
C SER A 377 -18.73 -16.50 -1.87
N ASP A 378 -19.89 -17.16 -1.77
CA ASP A 378 -20.11 -18.55 -2.19
C ASP A 378 -21.27 -18.68 -3.19
N GLY A 379 -21.71 -17.56 -3.78
CA GLY A 379 -22.81 -17.55 -4.76
C GLY A 379 -24.21 -17.64 -4.14
N GLN A 380 -24.33 -17.48 -2.82
CA GLN A 380 -25.59 -17.52 -2.09
C GLN A 380 -26.55 -16.36 -2.40
N GLY A 381 -26.06 -15.32 -3.09
CA GLY A 381 -26.76 -14.06 -3.34
C GLY A 381 -26.71 -13.12 -2.13
N ARG A 382 -26.52 -11.82 -2.36
CA ARG A 382 -26.78 -10.80 -1.33
C ARG A 382 -28.22 -10.31 -1.48
N SER A 383 -29.01 -10.44 -0.42
CA SER A 383 -30.31 -9.79 -0.34
C SER A 383 -30.09 -8.28 -0.30
N ARG A 384 -30.14 -7.63 -1.47
CA ARG A 384 -30.22 -6.17 -1.53
C ARG A 384 -31.62 -5.79 -1.06
N THR A 385 -31.73 -5.21 0.12
CA THR A 385 -32.99 -4.65 0.65
C THR A 385 -33.52 -3.45 -0.15
N ASN A 386 -33.00 -3.18 -1.35
CA ASN A 386 -33.59 -2.25 -2.30
C ASN A 386 -33.18 -2.56 -3.75
N SER A 387 -33.64 -3.70 -4.28
CA SER A 387 -33.90 -3.89 -5.73
C SER A 387 -34.58 -5.24 -5.93
N SER A 388 -35.84 -5.19 -6.34
CA SER A 388 -36.61 -6.34 -6.77
C SER A 388 -36.03 -6.91 -8.07
N THR A 389 -35.06 -7.80 -7.97
CA THR A 389 -34.77 -8.95 -8.88
C THR A 389 -33.41 -9.55 -8.53
N GLY A 390 -33.36 -10.38 -7.49
CA GLY A 390 -32.20 -11.23 -7.20
C GLY A 390 -32.41 -12.62 -7.79
N THR A 391 -31.80 -12.93 -8.94
CA THR A 391 -31.73 -14.29 -9.47
C THR A 391 -30.56 -15.04 -8.79
N PRO A 392 -30.77 -16.24 -8.23
CA PRO A 392 -29.70 -17.03 -7.63
C PRO A 392 -28.61 -17.42 -8.66
N ALA A 393 -27.34 -17.48 -8.22
CA ALA A 393 -26.17 -17.71 -9.07
C ALA A 393 -26.19 -19.06 -9.83
N ALA A 394 -26.87 -20.08 -9.29
CA ALA A 394 -26.99 -21.39 -9.90
C ALA A 394 -27.68 -21.37 -11.29
N GLY A 395 -28.50 -20.37 -11.59
CA GLY A 395 -29.16 -20.22 -12.89
C GLY A 395 -28.30 -19.52 -13.96
N VAL A 396 -27.25 -18.80 -13.56
CA VAL A 396 -26.52 -17.88 -14.46
C VAL A 396 -25.33 -18.55 -15.16
N LEU A 397 -24.61 -19.45 -14.48
CA LEU A 397 -23.49 -20.18 -15.09
C LEU A 397 -23.95 -21.14 -16.21
N ALA A 398 -25.08 -21.83 -16.02
CA ALA A 398 -25.69 -22.67 -17.05
C ALA A 398 -26.21 -21.84 -18.25
N SER A 399 -26.67 -20.61 -18.00
CA SER A 399 -27.18 -19.72 -19.05
C SER A 399 -26.07 -18.97 -19.81
N LEU A 400 -24.96 -18.60 -19.16
CA LEU A 400 -23.88 -17.82 -19.79
C LEU A 400 -23.03 -18.63 -20.77
N SER A 401 -22.76 -19.91 -20.47
CA SER A 401 -22.09 -20.83 -21.42
C SER A 401 -22.93 -21.09 -22.68
N SER A 402 -24.24 -20.87 -22.61
CA SER A 402 -25.20 -21.17 -23.67
C SER A 402 -25.55 -19.94 -24.51
N THR A 403 -25.50 -18.72 -23.92
CA THR A 403 -26.07 -17.53 -24.56
C THR A 403 -25.07 -16.46 -25.02
N ARG A 404 -23.86 -16.35 -24.44
CA ARG A 404 -22.85 -15.31 -24.81
C ARG A 404 -21.39 -15.73 -24.55
N PRO A 405 -20.78 -16.59 -25.38
CA PRO A 405 -19.40 -17.06 -25.20
C PRO A 405 -18.35 -15.91 -25.23
N GLU A 406 -18.65 -14.80 -25.89
CA GLU A 406 -17.82 -13.59 -25.93
C GLU A 406 -17.56 -12.90 -24.58
N ILE A 407 -18.46 -13.03 -23.59
CA ILE A 407 -18.27 -12.45 -22.24
C ILE A 407 -17.20 -13.22 -21.47
N VAL A 408 -17.19 -14.55 -21.62
CA VAL A 408 -16.15 -15.42 -21.04
C VAL A 408 -14.79 -15.09 -21.68
N ALA A 409 -14.76 -14.88 -23.00
CA ALA A 409 -13.54 -14.45 -23.69
C ALA A 409 -13.05 -13.06 -23.23
N SER A 410 -13.94 -12.08 -23.00
CA SER A 410 -13.56 -10.75 -22.50
C SER A 410 -13.09 -10.77 -21.03
N LEU A 411 -13.69 -11.60 -20.18
CA LEU A 411 -13.21 -11.86 -18.80
C LEU A 411 -11.84 -12.57 -18.78
N LEU A 412 -11.59 -13.48 -19.73
CA LEU A 412 -10.31 -14.18 -19.86
C LEU A 412 -9.21 -13.36 -20.54
N THR A 413 -9.55 -12.36 -21.36
CA THR A 413 -8.58 -11.53 -22.13
C THR A 413 -8.40 -10.11 -21.63
N GLY A 414 -9.34 -9.56 -20.84
CA GLY A 414 -9.22 -8.24 -20.21
C GLY A 414 -9.38 -7.04 -21.16
N VAL A 415 -9.88 -7.25 -22.39
CA VAL A 415 -10.15 -6.15 -23.33
C VAL A 415 -11.61 -5.71 -23.19
N SER A 416 -11.83 -4.43 -22.85
CA SER A 416 -13.16 -3.82 -22.84
C SER A 416 -13.73 -3.76 -24.26
N PHE A 417 -14.96 -4.23 -24.44
CA PHE A 417 -15.70 -4.07 -25.67
C PHE A 417 -16.25 -2.63 -25.76
N ARG A 418 -15.79 -1.84 -26.73
CA ARG A 418 -16.50 -0.62 -27.13
C ARG A 418 -17.80 -1.05 -27.83
N SER A 419 -18.96 -0.71 -27.26
CA SER A 419 -20.22 -0.87 -27.99
C SER A 419 -20.20 0.02 -29.23
N SER A 420 -20.13 -0.61 -30.40
CA SER A 420 -20.31 0.08 -31.67
C SER A 420 -21.82 0.29 -31.84
N SER A 421 -22.36 1.32 -31.18
CA SER A 421 -23.73 1.76 -31.40
C SER A 421 -23.76 2.63 -32.66
N THR A 422 -23.70 2.01 -33.84
CA THR A 422 -24.08 2.68 -35.08
C THR A 422 -25.60 2.81 -35.13
N ALA A 423 -26.11 3.87 -34.50
CA ALA A 423 -27.47 4.33 -34.74
C ALA A 423 -27.57 4.77 -36.20
N THR A 424 -28.15 3.91 -37.03
CA THR A 424 -28.55 4.24 -38.40
C THR A 424 -29.76 5.16 -38.32
N PHE A 425 -29.52 6.47 -38.45
CA PHE A 425 -30.58 7.43 -38.76
C PHE A 425 -31.06 7.16 -40.19
N ARG A 426 -32.21 6.50 -40.34
CA ARG A 426 -32.97 6.50 -41.60
C ARG A 426 -33.72 7.82 -41.70
N SER A 427 -33.22 8.73 -42.53
CA SER A 427 -34.03 9.78 -43.14
C SER A 427 -34.82 9.16 -44.30
N GLY A 428 -36.12 9.39 -44.33
CA GLY A 428 -37.01 8.93 -45.39
C GLY A 428 -38.32 9.71 -45.34
N ILE A 429 -38.33 10.78 -46.14
CA ILE A 429 -39.44 11.48 -46.83
C ILE A 429 -40.70 11.77 -46.00
#